data_AF-A0A932CVG3-F1
#
_entry.id   AF-A0A932CVG3-F1
#
_cell.length_a   1.000
_cell.length_b   1.000
_cell.length_c   1.000
_cell.angle_alpha   90.00
_cell.angle_beta   90.00
_cell.angle_gamma   90.00
#
_symmetry.space_group_name_H-M   'P 1'
#
loop_
_entity.id
_entity.type
_entity.pdbx_description
1 polymer ?
#
loop_
_entity_poly.entity_id
_entity_poly.type
_entity_poly.pdbx_seq_one_letter_code
_entity_poly.pdbx_strand_id
1 'polypeptide(L)'
;MAAWKHPALGPIELMPLKLRPAKVWRHFYDMGEHWERICEGEIGPMRGETEAVVGVVRAEHYELPQIDRVRWHRARNLLVSHHDAIYGPAYAAEMASLGTIWTPGMDGRHRHLALTPQSVLIVVQLELPSWVVTAFRPHPPTQGVEWDEADLRRHAVGYFRKETGMEVESLVRATAENLRLVSAVTPRSPKDVWWLASAVGYGRLLTDHAEVRAGLPAAESVLAAVDGYVMDELRHSLDWEGCLRRLASALKASRPEDAEAVLAASEELLAVAGAVQAAAQADAFCADVEPMIAWLPVEWSHLADRAAMRCQAFGGSQNPVLRLWTAVEDAVVGAMMREAEPAVRPAARLVDSIIPAEPRWRQWRARPATLAKGASTSVAEWVRATLDGLRVARPAPVMGASAPSAQPMEVRGLPAPNAPGFCRVFVADDDNPDGHEVSKHFTGCDGDLWQMDPEDEGVLVILVAGLRPILGAGLNAVLANAAERDDVFVGMRELQPTQVTKASR
;
A
#
# COMPACT_ATOMS: atom_id res chain seq x y z
N MET A 1 33.63 -8.24 7.18
CA MET A 1 33.06 -9.41 7.90
C MET A 1 32.78 -10.52 6.93
N ALA A 2 33.00 -11.76 7.35
CA ALA A 2 32.79 -12.93 6.52
C ALA A 2 31.30 -13.31 6.45
N ALA A 3 30.88 -13.84 5.30
CA ALA A 3 29.59 -14.50 5.14
C ALA A 3 29.51 -15.72 6.07
N TRP A 4 28.33 -15.97 6.66
CA TRP A 4 28.08 -17.25 7.34
C TRP A 4 27.78 -18.32 6.29
N LYS A 5 28.25 -19.55 6.47
CA LYS A 5 28.01 -20.63 5.52
C LYS A 5 26.94 -21.58 6.05
N HIS A 6 25.74 -21.48 5.52
CA HIS A 6 24.66 -22.41 5.79
C HIS A 6 24.99 -23.80 5.20
N PRO A 7 24.74 -24.91 5.92
CA PRO A 7 25.04 -26.26 5.44
C PRO A 7 24.41 -26.62 4.08
N ALA A 8 23.13 -26.30 3.89
CA ALA A 8 22.39 -26.51 2.64
C ALA A 8 22.41 -25.30 1.67
N LEU A 9 22.16 -24.09 2.17
CA LEU A 9 21.97 -22.89 1.33
C LEU A 9 23.28 -22.22 0.88
N GLY A 10 24.44 -22.64 1.42
CA GLY A 10 25.72 -22.04 1.07
C GLY A 10 26.00 -20.70 1.79
N PRO A 11 26.86 -19.83 1.25
CA PRO A 11 27.21 -18.57 1.88
C PRO A 11 26.02 -17.59 1.93
N ILE A 12 25.76 -17.06 3.12
CA ILE A 12 24.78 -16.01 3.40
C ILE A 12 25.55 -14.79 3.92
N GLU A 13 25.50 -13.72 3.14
CA GLU A 13 26.04 -12.42 3.51
C GLU A 13 25.15 -11.72 4.54
N LEU A 14 25.78 -10.82 5.28
CA LEU A 14 25.06 -9.91 6.17
C LEU A 14 24.21 -8.92 5.36
N MET A 15 23.33 -8.22 6.07
CA MET A 15 22.46 -7.21 5.49
C MET A 15 23.21 -6.23 4.56
N PRO A 16 22.69 -5.90 3.36
CA PRO A 16 23.31 -4.94 2.46
C PRO A 16 23.54 -3.56 3.08
N LEU A 17 24.64 -2.89 2.72
CA LEU A 17 25.04 -1.57 3.27
C LEU A 17 23.94 -0.51 3.24
N LYS A 18 23.05 -0.56 2.24
CA LYS A 18 21.94 0.40 2.09
C LYS A 18 20.82 0.20 3.13
N LEU A 19 20.69 -0.99 3.71
CA LEU A 19 19.60 -1.33 4.65
C LEU A 19 20.04 -1.21 6.12
N ARG A 20 21.35 -1.34 6.40
CA ARG A 20 21.89 -1.32 7.78
C ARG A 20 21.49 -0.09 8.60
N PRO A 21 21.56 1.16 8.09
CA PRO A 21 21.29 2.33 8.93
C PRO A 21 19.87 2.34 9.49
N ALA A 22 18.88 2.09 8.64
CA ALA A 22 17.48 2.04 9.04
C ALA A 22 17.18 0.86 9.97
N LYS A 23 17.92 -0.25 9.84
CA LYS A 23 17.78 -1.41 10.72
C LYS A 23 18.34 -1.14 12.12
N VAL A 24 19.54 -0.56 12.21
CA VAL A 24 20.14 -0.17 13.50
C VAL A 24 19.31 0.88 14.21
N TRP A 25 18.77 1.86 13.46
CA TRP A 25 17.86 2.85 14.04
C TRP A 25 16.65 2.20 14.71
N ARG A 26 16.04 1.19 14.07
CA ARG A 26 14.92 0.44 14.65
C ARG A 26 15.32 -0.35 15.90
N HIS A 27 16.50 -0.95 15.93
CA HIS A 27 16.99 -1.63 17.13
C HIS A 27 17.11 -0.70 18.36
N PHE A 28 17.18 0.62 18.17
CA PHE A 28 17.24 1.59 19.28
C PHE A 28 15.88 1.97 19.86
N TYR A 29 14.78 1.78 19.11
CA TYR A 29 13.48 2.40 19.42
C TYR A 29 12.26 1.50 19.22
N ASP A 30 12.35 0.43 18.43
CA ASP A 30 11.24 -0.50 18.21
C ASP A 30 11.41 -1.73 19.13
N MET A 31 10.47 -1.92 20.05
CA MET A 31 10.46 -3.05 20.99
C MET A 31 10.50 -4.41 20.29
N GLY A 32 9.89 -4.55 19.10
CA GLY A 32 9.97 -5.77 18.28
C GLY A 32 11.36 -5.99 17.64
N GLU A 33 12.23 -4.99 17.75
CA GLU A 33 13.58 -4.98 17.24
C GLU A 33 14.60 -4.85 18.38
N HIS A 34 14.20 -4.92 19.66
CA HIS A 34 15.15 -4.79 20.77
C HIS A 34 15.96 -6.08 20.97
N TRP A 35 17.24 -6.00 20.62
CA TRP A 35 18.19 -7.11 20.72
C TRP A 35 19.16 -6.95 21.91
N GLU A 36 18.84 -6.07 22.86
CA GLU A 36 19.68 -5.76 24.05
C GLU A 36 20.08 -7.00 24.85
N ARG A 37 19.27 -8.07 24.82
CA ARG A 37 19.54 -9.33 25.52
C ARG A 37 20.31 -10.36 24.70
N ILE A 38 20.47 -10.12 23.39
CA ILE A 38 21.07 -11.03 22.41
C ILE A 38 22.44 -10.52 21.99
N CYS A 39 22.59 -9.21 21.85
CA CYS A 39 23.83 -8.55 21.50
C CYS A 39 24.65 -8.22 22.75
N GLU A 40 25.97 -8.46 22.71
CA GLU A 40 26.91 -8.13 23.80
C GLU A 40 27.15 -6.61 23.97
N GLY A 41 26.53 -5.76 23.16
CA GLY A 41 26.73 -4.30 23.16
C GLY A 41 25.65 -3.53 23.90
N GLU A 42 26.05 -2.50 24.66
CA GLU A 42 25.12 -1.60 25.34
C GLU A 42 24.41 -0.66 24.33
N ILE A 43 23.10 -0.79 24.18
CA ILE A 43 22.32 0.05 23.26
C ILE A 43 22.30 1.52 23.67
N GLY A 44 22.25 1.80 24.97
CA GLY A 44 22.20 3.18 25.50
C GLY A 44 23.32 4.08 24.98
N PRO A 45 24.60 3.68 25.12
CA PRO A 45 25.74 4.41 24.55
C PRO A 45 25.69 4.58 23.04
N MET A 46 25.42 3.51 22.28
CA MET A 46 25.34 3.59 20.80
C MET A 46 24.26 4.56 20.33
N ARG A 47 23.09 4.50 21.00
CA ARG A 47 21.98 5.41 20.75
C ARG A 47 22.41 6.84 21.02
N GLY A 48 23.02 7.10 22.18
CA GLY A 48 23.50 8.44 22.55
C GLY A 48 24.53 9.02 21.59
N GLU A 49 25.48 8.20 21.12
CA GLU A 49 26.44 8.59 20.07
C GLU A 49 25.74 8.95 18.77
N THR A 50 24.77 8.14 18.34
CA THR A 50 24.01 8.38 17.12
C THR A 50 23.16 9.64 17.23
N GLU A 51 22.42 9.83 18.33
CA GLU A 51 21.62 11.03 18.62
C GLU A 51 22.48 12.31 18.58
N ALA A 52 23.69 12.26 19.14
CA ALA A 52 24.63 13.38 19.12
C ALA A 52 25.06 13.78 17.68
N VAL A 53 25.23 12.80 16.78
CA VAL A 53 25.60 13.05 15.38
C VAL A 53 24.41 13.53 14.56
N VAL A 54 23.23 12.96 14.79
CA VAL A 54 21.97 13.35 14.13
C VAL A 54 21.54 14.75 14.59
N GLY A 55 21.88 15.14 15.82
CA GLY A 55 21.51 16.42 16.41
C GLY A 55 20.06 16.45 16.88
N VAL A 56 19.50 15.28 17.18
CA VAL A 56 18.13 15.10 17.71
C VAL A 56 18.27 14.20 18.94
N VAL A 57 17.81 14.69 20.09
CA VAL A 57 17.74 13.93 21.35
C VAL A 57 16.27 13.81 21.72
N ARG A 58 15.77 12.57 21.88
CA ARG A 58 14.42 12.11 22.32
C ARG A 58 13.54 11.37 21.29
N ALA A 59 13.34 10.08 21.59
CA ALA A 59 12.15 9.41 22.15
C ALA A 59 10.78 9.42 21.44
N GLU A 60 10.58 10.12 20.32
CA GLU A 60 9.29 10.06 19.57
C GLU A 60 9.46 9.68 18.09
N HIS A 61 10.70 9.42 17.66
CA HIS A 61 11.02 9.20 16.25
C HIS A 61 11.33 7.72 15.95
N TYR A 62 10.30 6.98 15.54
CA TYR A 62 10.45 5.63 14.96
C TYR A 62 11.26 5.65 13.65
N GLU A 63 11.16 6.73 12.87
CA GLU A 63 11.92 6.92 11.65
C GLU A 63 13.22 7.70 11.90
N LEU A 64 14.26 7.38 11.13
CA LEU A 64 15.46 8.22 11.09
C LEU A 64 15.08 9.58 10.47
N PRO A 65 15.33 10.71 11.16
CA PRO A 65 14.90 12.01 10.69
C PRO A 65 15.61 12.43 9.40
N GLN A 66 14.94 13.25 8.59
CA GLN A 66 15.59 13.92 7.47
C GLN A 66 16.59 14.95 7.99
N ILE A 67 17.88 14.68 7.77
CA ILE A 67 18.99 15.53 8.20
C ILE A 67 19.82 15.95 6.98
N ASP A 68 20.57 17.05 7.15
CA ASP A 68 21.42 17.55 6.07
C ASP A 68 22.46 16.52 5.62
N ARG A 69 22.92 16.66 4.37
CA ARG A 69 23.79 15.66 3.72
C ARG A 69 25.08 15.37 4.49
N VAL A 70 25.63 16.34 5.20
CA VAL A 70 26.90 16.18 5.94
C VAL A 70 26.64 15.37 7.20
N ARG A 71 25.61 15.72 7.98
CA ARG A 71 25.21 14.95 9.16
C ARG A 71 24.75 13.55 8.79
N TRP A 72 24.01 13.40 7.69
CA TRP A 72 23.60 12.09 7.18
C TRP A 72 24.80 11.19 6.89
N HIS A 73 25.84 11.70 6.23
CA HIS A 73 27.01 10.88 5.93
C HIS A 73 27.70 10.36 7.21
N ARG A 74 27.81 11.22 8.23
CA ARG A 74 28.37 10.84 9.54
C ARG A 74 27.48 9.82 10.26
N ALA A 75 26.18 10.09 10.35
CA ALA A 75 25.22 9.19 10.99
C ALA A 75 25.16 7.83 10.30
N ARG A 76 25.15 7.81 8.96
CA ARG A 76 25.20 6.58 8.16
C ARG A 76 26.45 5.76 8.48
N ASN A 77 27.64 6.38 8.47
CA ASN A 77 28.89 5.66 8.74
C ASN A 77 28.91 5.08 10.16
N LEU A 78 28.41 5.85 11.13
CA LEU A 78 28.29 5.40 12.52
C LEU A 78 27.31 4.22 12.67
N LEU A 79 26.10 4.34 12.11
CA LEU A 79 25.10 3.27 12.13
C LEU A 79 25.58 2.00 11.41
N VAL A 80 26.29 2.14 10.29
CA VAL A 80 26.93 0.99 9.62
C VAL A 80 27.99 0.37 10.52
N SER A 81 28.79 1.18 11.22
CA SER A 81 29.78 0.69 12.18
C SER A 81 29.14 -0.08 13.34
N HIS A 82 28.01 0.41 13.89
CA HIS A 82 27.27 -0.31 14.93
C HIS A 82 26.69 -1.64 14.41
N HIS A 83 26.11 -1.64 13.20
CA HIS A 83 25.67 -2.87 12.56
C HIS A 83 26.82 -3.87 12.46
N ASP A 84 27.96 -3.41 11.95
CA ASP A 84 29.09 -4.26 11.66
C ASP A 84 29.76 -4.78 12.94
N ALA A 85 29.85 -3.98 13.99
CA ALA A 85 30.45 -4.41 15.24
C ALA A 85 29.56 -5.36 16.05
N ILE A 86 28.24 -5.19 15.99
CA ILE A 86 27.32 -5.78 16.98
C ILE A 86 26.22 -6.63 16.34
N TYR A 87 25.37 -6.03 15.50
CA TYR A 87 24.18 -6.73 14.99
C TYR A 87 24.51 -7.78 13.93
N GLY A 88 25.43 -7.50 13.01
CA GLY A 88 25.88 -8.43 11.99
C GLY A 88 26.44 -9.74 12.58
N PRO A 89 27.40 -9.66 13.53
CA PRO A 89 27.86 -10.83 14.27
C PRO A 89 26.75 -11.57 15.02
N ALA A 90 25.82 -10.86 15.67
CA ALA A 90 24.68 -11.47 16.35
C ALA A 90 23.77 -12.24 15.37
N TYR A 91 23.51 -11.69 14.17
CA TYR A 91 22.73 -12.38 13.13
C TYR A 91 23.40 -13.70 12.72
N ALA A 92 24.71 -13.69 12.52
CA ALA A 92 25.46 -14.89 12.17
C ALA A 92 25.45 -15.94 13.30
N ALA A 93 25.59 -15.51 14.56
CA ALA A 93 25.53 -16.38 15.73
C ALA A 93 24.14 -17.02 15.90
N GLU A 94 23.08 -16.24 15.73
CA GLU A 94 21.70 -16.71 15.81
C GLU A 94 21.36 -17.69 14.67
N MET A 95 21.78 -17.40 13.44
CA MET A 95 21.64 -18.35 12.31
C MET A 95 22.41 -19.66 12.54
N ALA A 96 23.57 -19.60 13.20
CA ALA A 96 24.41 -20.76 13.51
C ALA A 96 23.97 -21.53 14.77
N SER A 97 23.01 -21.00 15.53
CA SER A 97 22.63 -21.57 16.83
C SER A 97 21.97 -22.94 16.70
N LEU A 98 22.35 -23.85 17.60
CA LEU A 98 21.71 -25.17 17.69
C LEU A 98 20.24 -24.99 18.10
N GLY A 99 19.33 -25.49 17.27
CA GLY A 99 17.90 -25.35 17.47
C GLY A 99 17.25 -24.25 16.62
N THR A 100 18.00 -23.53 15.78
CA THR A 100 17.41 -22.65 14.76
C THR A 100 16.61 -23.48 13.75
N ILE A 101 15.32 -23.16 13.64
CA ILE A 101 14.36 -23.84 12.78
C ILE A 101 14.23 -23.05 11.49
N TRP A 102 14.45 -23.70 10.35
CA TRP A 102 14.34 -23.08 9.03
C TRP A 102 13.03 -23.49 8.36
N THR A 103 12.50 -22.63 7.48
CA THR A 103 11.37 -23.01 6.62
C THR A 103 11.74 -24.22 5.77
N PRO A 104 10.80 -25.16 5.57
CA PRO A 104 11.05 -26.37 4.78
C PRO A 104 11.21 -26.07 3.28
N GLY A 105 10.69 -24.93 2.82
CA GLY A 105 10.79 -24.46 1.45
C GLY A 105 10.96 -22.95 1.38
N MET A 106 11.20 -22.48 0.16
CA MET A 106 11.25 -21.06 -0.17
C MET A 106 9.83 -20.48 -0.29
N ASP A 107 9.68 -19.21 0.05
CA ASP A 107 8.47 -18.47 -0.30
C ASP A 107 8.47 -18.00 -1.77
N GLY A 108 7.38 -17.36 -2.20
CA GLY A 108 7.21 -16.83 -3.56
C GLY A 108 8.25 -15.77 -3.99
N ARG A 109 9.09 -15.30 -3.06
CA ARG A 109 10.19 -14.37 -3.33
C ARG A 109 11.57 -15.03 -3.25
N HIS A 110 11.65 -16.35 -3.22
CA HIS A 110 12.90 -17.09 -3.04
C HIS A 110 13.57 -16.75 -1.71
N ARG A 111 12.79 -16.61 -0.63
CA ARG A 111 13.31 -16.37 0.72
C ARG A 111 13.16 -17.60 1.61
N HIS A 112 14.09 -17.76 2.55
CA HIS A 112 13.91 -18.61 3.73
C HIS A 112 13.67 -17.78 4.97
N LEU A 113 12.84 -18.30 5.87
CA LEU A 113 12.68 -17.76 7.22
C LEU A 113 13.35 -18.72 8.19
N ALA A 114 14.01 -18.18 9.20
CA ALA A 114 14.57 -18.93 10.31
C ALA A 114 14.03 -18.38 11.62
N LEU A 115 13.59 -19.26 12.51
CA LEU A 115 13.28 -18.94 13.90
C LEU A 115 14.36 -19.49 14.80
N THR A 116 15.01 -18.63 15.57
CA THR A 116 16.12 -19.02 16.45
C THR A 116 15.63 -19.34 17.87
N PRO A 117 16.43 -20.03 18.70
CA PRO A 117 16.09 -20.32 20.10
C PRO A 117 15.82 -19.09 20.96
N GLN A 118 16.34 -17.92 20.55
CA GLN A 118 16.15 -16.65 21.25
C GLN A 118 14.92 -15.86 20.75
N SER A 119 14.05 -16.50 19.96
CA SER A 119 12.84 -15.89 19.38
C SER A 119 13.13 -14.84 18.32
N VAL A 120 14.28 -14.96 17.65
CA VAL A 120 14.59 -14.10 16.51
C VAL A 120 14.07 -14.76 15.25
N LEU A 121 13.27 -14.01 14.50
CA LEU A 121 12.93 -14.34 13.13
C LEU A 121 13.94 -13.67 12.19
N ILE A 122 14.61 -14.46 11.36
CA ILE A 122 15.58 -14.01 10.36
C ILE A 122 15.01 -14.34 8.98
N VAL A 123 14.97 -13.34 8.10
CA VAL A 123 14.55 -13.51 6.70
C VAL A 123 15.78 -13.42 5.81
N VAL A 124 16.01 -14.47 5.01
CA VAL A 124 17.15 -14.59 4.10
C VAL A 124 16.65 -14.62 2.66
N GLN A 125 17.15 -13.71 1.83
CA GLN A 125 16.93 -13.72 0.38
C GLN A 125 17.94 -14.66 -0.26
N LEU A 126 17.46 -15.62 -1.05
CA LEU A 126 18.32 -16.52 -1.80
C LEU A 126 18.62 -15.95 -3.17
N GLU A 127 19.79 -15.35 -3.29
CA GLU A 127 20.39 -14.90 -4.54
C GLU A 127 21.87 -15.33 -4.57
N LEU A 128 22.62 -14.91 -5.59
CA LEU A 128 24.06 -15.10 -5.68
C LEU A 128 24.77 -13.74 -5.53
N PRO A 129 25.28 -13.39 -4.34
CA PRO A 129 25.24 -14.11 -3.06
C PRO A 129 23.87 -14.04 -2.36
N SER A 130 23.59 -14.94 -1.42
CA SER A 130 22.38 -14.86 -0.58
C SER A 130 22.64 -13.88 0.57
N TRP A 131 21.62 -13.23 1.13
CA TRP A 131 21.83 -12.27 2.22
C TRP A 131 20.65 -12.17 3.20
N VAL A 132 20.94 -11.68 4.40
CA VAL A 132 19.93 -11.33 5.40
C VAL A 132 19.16 -10.07 4.95
N VAL A 133 17.84 -10.19 4.81
CA VAL A 133 16.93 -9.07 4.47
C VAL A 133 16.55 -8.29 5.72
N THR A 134 16.14 -9.01 6.76
CA THR A 134 15.75 -8.44 8.06
C THR A 134 15.87 -9.52 9.13
N ALA A 135 16.00 -9.09 10.38
CA ALA A 135 15.99 -9.95 11.55
C ALA A 135 15.31 -9.22 12.72
N PHE A 136 14.25 -9.77 13.29
CA PHE A 136 13.46 -9.11 14.33
C PHE A 136 12.90 -10.13 15.33
N ARG A 137 12.37 -9.67 16.46
CA ARG A 137 11.69 -10.51 17.45
C ARG A 137 10.19 -10.24 17.33
N PRO A 138 9.39 -11.19 16.79
CA PRO A 138 7.94 -11.02 16.78
C PRO A 138 7.46 -10.65 18.18
N HIS A 139 6.62 -9.62 18.27
CA HIS A 139 6.14 -9.09 19.53
C HIS A 139 4.63 -8.87 19.43
N PRO A 140 3.84 -9.23 20.47
CA PRO A 140 2.42 -8.93 20.49
C PRO A 140 2.15 -7.43 20.26
N PRO A 141 1.18 -7.04 19.41
CA PRO A 141 0.85 -5.65 19.10
C PRO A 141 0.12 -4.97 20.28
N THR A 142 0.85 -4.78 21.38
CA THR A 142 0.38 -4.22 22.64
C THR A 142 1.36 -3.16 23.16
N GLN A 143 0.85 -2.18 23.91
CA GLN A 143 1.60 -1.15 24.60
C GLN A 143 1.40 -1.28 26.11
N GLY A 144 2.47 -1.17 26.90
CA GLY A 144 2.37 -1.19 28.37
C GLY A 144 2.14 -2.57 29.00
N VAL A 145 1.99 -3.64 28.20
CA VAL A 145 1.99 -5.03 28.69
C VAL A 145 3.42 -5.54 28.81
N GLU A 146 3.80 -6.03 29.99
CA GLU A 146 5.11 -6.64 30.21
C GLU A 146 5.15 -8.08 29.71
N TRP A 147 6.08 -8.35 28.79
CA TRP A 147 6.29 -9.66 28.18
C TRP A 147 7.61 -10.26 28.67
N ASP A 148 7.56 -11.48 29.20
CA ASP A 148 8.77 -12.20 29.57
C ASP A 148 9.33 -13.03 28.39
N GLU A 149 10.53 -13.58 28.55
CA GLU A 149 11.18 -14.35 27.49
C GLU A 149 10.43 -15.63 27.10
N ALA A 150 9.71 -16.26 28.04
CA ALA A 150 8.91 -17.43 27.73
C ALA A 150 7.70 -17.06 26.87
N ASP A 151 7.08 -15.91 27.16
CA ASP A 151 5.99 -15.40 26.34
C ASP A 151 6.45 -15.00 24.94
N LEU A 152 7.58 -14.29 24.82
CA LEU A 152 8.13 -13.88 23.53
C LEU A 152 8.51 -15.10 22.68
N ARG A 153 9.06 -16.16 23.31
CA ARG A 153 9.30 -17.45 22.63
C ARG A 153 8.02 -18.09 22.15
N ARG A 154 7.00 -18.18 23.02
CA ARG A 154 5.69 -18.74 22.66
C ARG A 154 5.07 -17.96 21.50
N HIS A 155 5.14 -16.65 21.55
CA HIS A 155 4.60 -15.77 20.52
C HIS A 155 5.36 -15.94 19.20
N ALA A 156 6.69 -15.91 19.21
CA ALA A 156 7.51 -16.08 18.01
C ALA A 156 7.34 -17.46 17.37
N VAL A 157 7.17 -18.54 18.15
CA VAL A 157 6.81 -19.87 17.62
C VAL A 157 5.43 -19.84 16.97
N GLY A 158 4.45 -19.20 17.60
CA GLY A 158 3.11 -19.03 17.03
C GLY A 158 3.14 -18.22 15.73
N TYR A 159 3.85 -17.10 15.72
CA TYR A 159 4.10 -16.25 14.57
C TYR A 159 4.75 -17.05 13.45
N PHE A 160 5.88 -17.71 13.71
CA PHE A 160 6.58 -18.54 12.72
C PHE A 160 5.66 -19.60 12.14
N ARG A 161 4.92 -20.36 12.96
CA ARG A 161 3.96 -21.35 12.47
C ARG A 161 2.87 -20.76 11.57
N LYS A 162 2.40 -19.54 11.85
CA LYS A 162 1.43 -18.83 10.99
C LYS A 162 2.08 -18.34 9.71
N GLU A 163 3.30 -17.82 9.76
CA GLU A 163 4.02 -17.33 8.58
C GLU A 163 4.48 -18.46 7.67
N THR A 164 4.85 -19.61 8.25
CA THR A 164 5.47 -20.74 7.55
C THR A 164 4.54 -21.92 7.35
N GLY A 165 3.36 -21.93 7.95
CA GLY A 165 2.31 -22.93 7.69
C GLY A 165 1.65 -22.59 6.37
N MET A 166 1.95 -23.22 5.24
CA MET A 166 1.78 -24.66 4.93
C MET A 166 0.42 -25.17 5.41
N GLU A 167 -0.59 -24.89 4.58
CA GLU A 167 -1.93 -25.47 4.57
C GLU A 167 -2.87 -25.07 5.73
N VAL A 168 -4.15 -24.88 5.38
CA VAL A 168 -5.23 -24.48 6.31
C VAL A 168 -5.31 -25.41 7.52
N GLU A 169 -5.05 -26.71 7.33
CA GLU A 169 -5.07 -27.72 8.39
C GLU A 169 -4.09 -27.44 9.53
N SER A 170 -2.90 -26.92 9.23
CA SER A 170 -1.89 -26.58 10.24
C SER A 170 -2.36 -25.44 11.15
N LEU A 171 -2.99 -24.43 10.55
CA LEU A 171 -3.54 -23.28 11.27
C LEU A 171 -4.73 -23.71 12.16
N VAL A 172 -5.60 -24.58 11.65
CA VAL A 172 -6.73 -25.16 12.39
C VAL A 172 -6.24 -25.94 13.60
N ARG A 173 -5.27 -26.84 13.42
CA ARG A 173 -4.70 -27.66 14.51
C ARG A 173 -4.06 -26.78 15.59
N ALA A 174 -3.26 -25.79 15.19
CA ALA A 174 -2.62 -24.87 16.13
C ALA A 174 -3.66 -24.05 16.91
N THR A 175 -4.74 -23.62 16.25
CA THR A 175 -5.83 -22.88 16.89
C THR A 175 -6.60 -23.76 17.88
N ALA A 176 -6.93 -25.00 17.51
CA ALA A 176 -7.59 -25.95 18.39
C ALA A 176 -6.73 -26.29 19.63
N GLU A 177 -5.43 -26.48 19.46
CA GLU A 177 -4.49 -26.68 20.56
C GLU A 177 -4.45 -25.45 21.49
N ASN A 178 -4.36 -24.25 20.93
CA ASN A 178 -4.37 -23.02 21.69
C ASN A 178 -5.66 -22.85 22.50
N LEU A 179 -6.83 -23.06 21.88
CA LEU A 179 -8.13 -23.02 22.56
C LEU A 179 -8.16 -23.98 23.76
N ARG A 180 -7.68 -25.21 23.59
CA ARG A 180 -7.59 -26.20 24.68
C ARG A 180 -6.69 -25.72 25.81
N LEU A 181 -5.52 -25.18 25.49
CA LEU A 181 -4.53 -24.73 26.49
C LEU A 181 -5.05 -23.52 27.30
N VAL A 182 -5.61 -22.52 26.62
CA VAL A 182 -6.06 -21.29 27.30
C VAL A 182 -7.35 -21.50 28.08
N SER A 183 -8.20 -22.45 27.68
CA SER A 183 -9.44 -22.78 28.42
C SER A 183 -9.18 -23.42 29.78
N ALA A 184 -7.97 -23.92 30.04
CA ALA A 184 -7.61 -24.57 31.30
C ALA A 184 -7.14 -23.58 32.39
N VAL A 185 -7.00 -22.29 32.06
CA VAL A 185 -6.40 -21.29 32.93
C VAL A 185 -7.35 -20.10 33.09
N THR A 186 -7.59 -19.67 34.32
CA THR A 186 -8.32 -18.42 34.58
C THR A 186 -7.39 -17.22 34.39
N PRO A 187 -7.69 -16.30 33.45
CA PRO A 187 -6.84 -15.12 33.22
C PRO A 187 -6.82 -14.18 34.42
N ARG A 188 -5.64 -13.66 34.78
CA ARG A 188 -5.49 -12.73 35.91
C ARG A 188 -4.78 -11.42 35.54
N SER A 189 -4.25 -11.34 34.33
CA SER A 189 -3.49 -10.21 33.83
C SER A 189 -3.86 -9.91 32.37
N PRO A 190 -3.61 -8.69 31.87
CA PRO A 190 -3.83 -8.36 30.46
C PRO A 190 -3.12 -9.33 29.52
N LYS A 191 -1.94 -9.82 29.93
CA LYS A 191 -1.16 -10.83 29.23
C LYS A 191 -1.90 -12.17 29.09
N ASP A 192 -2.49 -12.67 30.17
CA ASP A 192 -3.27 -13.91 30.13
C ASP A 192 -4.51 -13.76 29.25
N VAL A 193 -5.17 -12.60 29.36
CA VAL A 193 -6.32 -12.26 28.53
C VAL A 193 -5.92 -12.15 27.07
N TRP A 194 -4.72 -11.65 26.73
CA TRP A 194 -4.23 -11.61 25.34
C TRP A 194 -4.16 -13.01 24.73
N TRP A 195 -3.57 -13.98 25.46
CA TRP A 195 -3.48 -15.35 24.99
C TRP A 195 -4.87 -15.98 24.75
N LEU A 196 -5.79 -15.77 25.70
CA LEU A 196 -7.17 -16.26 25.58
C LEU A 196 -7.92 -15.59 24.42
N ALA A 197 -7.84 -14.26 24.33
CA ALA A 197 -8.53 -13.47 23.32
C ALA A 197 -7.98 -13.75 21.91
N SER A 198 -6.67 -13.98 21.78
CA SER A 198 -6.05 -14.38 20.50
C SER A 198 -6.58 -15.74 20.07
N ALA A 199 -6.60 -16.73 20.98
CA ALA A 199 -7.14 -18.06 20.67
C ALA A 199 -8.64 -18.02 20.33
N VAL A 200 -9.45 -17.27 21.08
CA VAL A 200 -10.89 -17.08 20.78
C VAL A 200 -11.10 -16.37 19.46
N GLY A 201 -10.34 -15.30 19.19
CA GLY A 201 -10.39 -14.54 17.94
C GLY A 201 -10.15 -15.43 16.72
N TYR A 202 -9.03 -16.16 16.69
CA TYR A 202 -8.75 -17.14 15.63
C TYR A 202 -9.75 -18.30 15.61
N GLY A 203 -10.22 -18.75 16.78
CA GLY A 203 -11.24 -19.79 16.87
C GLY A 203 -12.56 -19.39 16.19
N ARG A 204 -12.97 -18.13 16.32
CA ARG A 204 -14.13 -17.58 15.61
C ARG A 204 -13.92 -17.53 14.10
N LEU A 205 -12.73 -17.12 13.65
CA LEU A 205 -12.37 -17.10 12.21
C LEU A 205 -12.38 -18.49 11.57
N LEU A 206 -12.13 -19.54 12.36
CA LEU A 206 -11.98 -20.92 11.90
C LEU A 206 -13.13 -21.83 12.40
N THR A 207 -14.28 -21.24 12.77
CA THR A 207 -15.41 -21.96 13.39
C THR A 207 -16.04 -23.04 12.49
N ASP A 208 -15.80 -22.95 11.18
CA ASP A 208 -16.29 -23.94 10.22
C ASP A 208 -15.55 -25.28 10.36
N HIS A 209 -14.37 -25.31 10.99
CA HIS A 209 -13.62 -26.52 11.25
C HIS A 209 -14.04 -27.20 12.56
N ALA A 210 -14.34 -28.51 12.48
CA ALA A 210 -14.92 -29.27 13.59
C ALA A 210 -14.06 -29.26 14.88
N GLU A 211 -12.74 -29.36 14.75
CA GLU A 211 -11.80 -29.38 15.89
C GLU A 211 -11.80 -28.04 16.66
N VAL A 212 -11.88 -26.93 15.92
CA VAL A 212 -11.96 -25.58 16.48
C VAL A 212 -13.33 -25.37 17.13
N ARG A 213 -14.41 -25.75 16.43
CA ARG A 213 -15.79 -25.63 16.90
C ARG A 213 -16.03 -26.36 18.22
N ALA A 214 -15.35 -27.49 18.44
CA ALA A 214 -15.46 -28.25 19.69
C ALA A 214 -14.81 -27.54 20.89
N GLY A 215 -13.70 -26.82 20.68
CA GLY A 215 -12.96 -26.13 21.74
C GLY A 215 -13.42 -24.70 22.03
N LEU A 216 -13.99 -24.03 21.03
CA LEU A 216 -14.35 -22.61 21.11
C LEU A 216 -15.31 -22.25 22.27
N PRO A 217 -16.41 -22.98 22.52
CA PRO A 217 -17.37 -22.61 23.58
C PRO A 217 -16.76 -22.58 24.99
N ALA A 218 -15.80 -23.48 25.25
CA ALA A 218 -15.10 -23.52 26.54
C ALA A 218 -14.24 -22.26 26.73
N ALA A 219 -13.48 -21.87 25.71
CA ALA A 219 -12.66 -20.66 25.74
C ALA A 219 -13.50 -19.39 25.86
N GLU A 220 -14.64 -19.32 25.14
CA GLU A 220 -15.57 -18.19 25.22
C GLU A 220 -16.21 -18.07 26.60
N SER A 221 -16.54 -19.19 27.25
CA SER A 221 -17.03 -19.20 28.63
C SER A 221 -16.00 -18.63 29.61
N VAL A 222 -14.73 -19.02 29.46
CA VAL A 222 -13.63 -18.46 30.27
C VAL A 222 -13.46 -16.97 29.99
N LEU A 223 -13.53 -16.54 28.72
CA LEU A 223 -13.38 -15.14 28.32
C LEU A 223 -14.52 -14.27 28.88
N ALA A 224 -15.75 -14.79 28.88
CA ALA A 224 -16.92 -14.12 29.46
C ALA A 224 -16.85 -13.98 30.99
N ALA A 225 -16.05 -14.82 31.66
CA ALA A 225 -15.84 -14.78 33.10
C ALA A 225 -14.62 -13.92 33.52
N VAL A 226 -13.88 -13.34 32.58
CA VAL A 226 -12.75 -12.45 32.86
C VAL A 226 -13.23 -11.18 33.55
N ASP A 227 -12.47 -10.70 34.53
CA ASP A 227 -12.72 -9.45 35.22
C ASP A 227 -12.73 -8.26 34.22
N GLY A 228 -13.77 -7.43 34.28
CA GLY A 228 -13.95 -6.32 33.35
C GLY A 228 -12.80 -5.30 33.37
N TYR A 229 -12.15 -5.10 34.52
CA TYR A 229 -10.98 -4.22 34.63
C TYR A 229 -9.79 -4.77 33.82
N VAL A 230 -9.50 -6.07 33.94
CA VAL A 230 -8.38 -6.70 33.21
C VAL A 230 -8.66 -6.74 31.71
N MET A 231 -9.92 -6.98 31.33
CA MET A 231 -10.37 -6.90 29.93
C MET A 231 -10.18 -5.49 29.37
N ASP A 232 -10.58 -4.47 30.13
CA ASP A 232 -10.46 -3.08 29.74
C ASP A 232 -9.00 -2.65 29.64
N GLU A 233 -8.15 -3.06 30.57
CA GLU A 233 -6.71 -2.80 30.52
C GLU A 233 -6.08 -3.36 29.25
N LEU A 234 -6.40 -4.61 28.89
CA LEU A 234 -5.95 -5.20 27.62
C LEU A 234 -6.48 -4.41 26.41
N ARG A 235 -7.77 -4.07 26.40
CA ARG A 235 -8.40 -3.32 25.30
C ARG A 235 -7.72 -1.97 25.05
N HIS A 236 -7.32 -1.26 26.10
CA HIS A 236 -6.58 0.01 25.99
C HIS A 236 -5.11 -0.18 25.63
N SER A 237 -4.53 -1.36 25.90
CA SER A 237 -3.16 -1.68 25.54
C SER A 237 -2.98 -2.05 24.06
N LEU A 238 -4.05 -2.25 23.28
CA LEU A 238 -3.96 -2.64 21.87
C LEU A 238 -3.27 -1.55 21.01
N ASP A 239 -2.18 -1.91 20.32
CA ASP A 239 -1.30 -0.98 19.59
C ASP A 239 -1.81 -0.62 18.19
N TRP A 240 -3.01 -0.04 18.10
CA TRP A 240 -3.63 0.38 16.84
C TRP A 240 -2.76 1.37 16.06
N GLU A 241 -2.36 2.46 16.73
CA GLU A 241 -1.60 3.54 16.11
C GLU A 241 -0.18 3.10 15.73
N GLY A 242 0.47 2.26 16.54
CA GLY A 242 1.77 1.72 16.22
C GLY A 242 1.74 0.83 14.98
N CYS A 243 0.70 -0.01 14.82
CA CYS A 243 0.51 -0.80 13.59
C CYS A 243 0.32 0.10 12.36
N LEU A 244 -0.54 1.12 12.42
CA LEU A 244 -0.74 2.08 11.32
C LEU A 244 0.57 2.79 10.95
N ARG A 245 1.28 3.33 11.94
CA ARG A 245 2.55 4.03 11.71
C ARG A 245 3.62 3.12 11.11
N ARG A 246 3.75 1.87 11.60
CA ARG A 246 4.71 0.90 11.05
C ARG A 246 4.36 0.52 9.61
N LEU A 247 3.07 0.36 9.29
CA LEU A 247 2.62 0.07 7.93
C LEU A 247 2.92 1.23 6.98
N ALA A 248 2.63 2.47 7.40
CA ALA A 248 2.93 3.68 6.63
C ALA A 248 4.43 3.79 6.33
N SER A 249 5.27 3.58 7.34
CA SER A 249 6.73 3.59 7.22
C SER A 249 7.22 2.50 6.25
N ALA A 250 6.68 1.28 6.34
CA ALA A 250 7.06 0.18 5.46
C ALA A 250 6.70 0.46 3.99
N LEU A 251 5.51 1.01 3.73
CA LEU A 251 5.06 1.43 2.40
C LEU A 251 5.94 2.55 1.83
N LYS A 252 6.18 3.60 2.62
CA LYS A 252 7.02 4.74 2.25
C LYS A 252 8.46 4.34 1.94
N ALA A 253 9.01 3.39 2.69
CA ALA A 253 10.37 2.89 2.50
C ALA A 253 10.47 1.79 1.42
N SER A 254 9.35 1.42 0.79
CA SER A 254 9.25 0.32 -0.17
C SER A 254 9.86 -0.98 0.37
N ARG A 255 9.53 -1.31 1.63
CA ARG A 255 10.03 -2.47 2.38
C ARG A 255 8.95 -3.55 2.55
N PRO A 256 8.81 -4.46 1.58
CA PRO A 256 7.78 -5.52 1.61
C PRO A 256 7.86 -6.39 2.87
N GLU A 257 9.05 -6.77 3.32
CA GLU A 257 9.24 -7.62 4.50
C GLU A 257 8.76 -6.97 5.81
N ASP A 258 8.85 -5.65 5.91
CA ASP A 258 8.33 -4.93 7.06
C ASP A 258 6.81 -4.80 6.96
N ALA A 259 6.29 -4.55 5.75
CA ALA A 259 4.84 -4.49 5.53
C ALA A 259 4.17 -5.84 5.83
N GLU A 260 4.79 -6.96 5.42
CA GLU A 260 4.36 -8.32 5.73
C GLU A 260 4.26 -8.54 7.24
N ALA A 261 5.31 -8.17 8.00
CA ALA A 261 5.32 -8.32 9.44
C ALA A 261 4.23 -7.47 10.13
N VAL A 262 4.00 -6.25 9.63
CA VAL A 262 2.96 -5.37 10.17
C VAL A 262 1.56 -5.86 9.81
N LEU A 263 1.34 -6.40 8.61
CA LEU A 263 0.07 -7.01 8.22
C LEU A 263 -0.23 -8.25 9.07
N ALA A 264 0.77 -9.06 9.39
CA ALA A 264 0.65 -10.19 10.31
C ALA A 264 0.28 -9.73 11.74
N ALA A 265 0.92 -8.66 12.24
CA ALA A 265 0.55 -8.06 13.52
C ALA A 265 -0.87 -7.46 13.50
N SER A 266 -1.28 -6.86 12.38
CA SER A 266 -2.62 -6.30 12.18
C SER A 266 -3.70 -7.38 12.16
N GLU A 267 -3.43 -8.53 11.54
CA GLU A 267 -4.32 -9.70 11.60
C GLU A 267 -4.58 -10.12 13.05
N GLU A 268 -3.53 -10.27 13.85
CA GLU A 268 -3.68 -10.69 15.25
C GLU A 268 -4.37 -9.64 16.11
N LEU A 269 -4.04 -8.36 15.89
CA LEU A 269 -4.69 -7.24 16.55
C LEU A 269 -6.20 -7.24 16.32
N LEU A 270 -6.62 -7.43 15.06
CA LEU A 270 -8.04 -7.50 14.67
C LEU A 270 -8.72 -8.77 15.21
N ALA A 271 -8.03 -9.92 15.23
CA ALA A 271 -8.55 -11.15 15.81
C ALA A 271 -8.84 -10.98 17.31
N VAL A 272 -7.92 -10.36 18.05
CA VAL A 272 -8.09 -10.10 19.48
C VAL A 272 -9.16 -9.04 19.73
N ALA A 273 -9.21 -7.97 18.92
CA ALA A 273 -10.21 -6.93 19.06
C ALA A 273 -11.64 -7.46 19.01
N GLY A 274 -11.91 -8.43 18.14
CA GLY A 274 -13.20 -9.12 18.08
C GLY A 274 -13.54 -9.88 19.37
N ALA A 275 -12.53 -10.44 20.06
CA ALA A 275 -12.71 -11.14 21.32
C ALA A 275 -12.92 -10.18 22.51
N VAL A 276 -12.23 -9.05 22.55
CA VAL A 276 -12.29 -8.06 23.65
C VAL A 276 -13.32 -6.94 23.42
N GLN A 277 -14.26 -7.13 22.49
CA GLN A 277 -15.34 -6.18 22.19
C GLN A 277 -14.85 -4.78 21.75
N ALA A 278 -13.76 -4.73 20.98
CA ALA A 278 -13.18 -3.50 20.41
C ALA A 278 -13.57 -3.32 18.92
N ALA A 279 -14.82 -3.61 18.57
CA ALA A 279 -15.29 -3.60 17.18
C ALA A 279 -15.18 -2.22 16.51
N ALA A 280 -15.53 -1.14 17.23
CA ALA A 280 -15.44 0.21 16.69
C ALA A 280 -13.99 0.62 16.36
N GLN A 281 -13.03 0.22 17.20
CA GLN A 281 -11.60 0.45 16.95
C GLN A 281 -11.11 -0.39 15.77
N ALA A 282 -11.53 -1.64 15.66
CA ALA A 282 -11.21 -2.51 14.52
C ALA A 282 -11.74 -1.93 13.20
N ASP A 283 -12.97 -1.43 13.19
CA ASP A 283 -13.58 -0.83 12.00
C ASP A 283 -12.86 0.46 11.56
N ALA A 284 -12.52 1.33 12.53
CA ALA A 284 -11.74 2.53 12.29
C ALA A 284 -10.34 2.19 11.76
N PHE A 285 -9.65 1.22 12.37
CA PHE A 285 -8.36 0.75 11.92
C PHE A 285 -8.40 0.22 10.49
N CYS A 286 -9.40 -0.60 10.14
CA CYS A 286 -9.56 -1.07 8.76
C CYS A 286 -9.82 0.08 7.77
N ALA A 287 -10.64 1.07 8.15
CA ALA A 287 -10.90 2.24 7.32
C ALA A 287 -9.64 3.09 7.06
N ASP A 288 -8.68 3.10 8.00
CA ASP A 288 -7.39 3.76 7.83
C ASP A 288 -6.38 2.91 7.02
N VAL A 289 -6.37 1.58 7.22
CA VAL A 289 -5.44 0.68 6.51
C VAL A 289 -5.78 0.56 5.03
N GLU A 290 -7.05 0.41 4.67
CA GLU A 290 -7.51 0.23 3.29
C GLU A 290 -6.95 1.25 2.29
N PRO A 291 -7.04 2.58 2.52
CA PRO A 291 -6.47 3.56 1.60
C PRO A 291 -4.94 3.52 1.56
N MET A 292 -4.27 3.10 2.66
CA MET A 292 -2.81 2.97 2.68
C MET A 292 -2.35 1.82 1.78
N ILE A 293 -3.02 0.68 1.83
CA ILE A 293 -2.63 -0.51 1.05
C ILE A 293 -3.15 -0.48 -0.38
N ALA A 294 -4.13 0.35 -0.73
CA ALA A 294 -4.67 0.45 -2.10
C ALA A 294 -3.59 0.72 -3.18
N TRP A 295 -2.47 1.29 -2.75
CA TRP A 295 -1.31 1.66 -3.59
C TRP A 295 -0.13 0.72 -3.45
N LEU A 296 -0.36 -0.51 -3.00
CA LEU A 296 0.68 -1.53 -2.97
C LEU A 296 1.39 -1.62 -4.33
N PRO A 297 2.73 -1.62 -4.34
CA PRO A 297 3.50 -1.74 -5.56
C PRO A 297 3.38 -3.16 -6.11
N VAL A 298 3.43 -3.29 -7.42
CA VAL A 298 3.21 -4.55 -8.14
C VAL A 298 4.30 -5.59 -7.89
N GLU A 299 5.50 -5.12 -7.56
CA GLU A 299 6.63 -5.93 -7.12
C GLU A 299 6.33 -6.70 -5.81
N TRP A 300 5.20 -6.40 -5.16
CA TRP A 300 4.72 -7.10 -3.96
C TRP A 300 3.58 -8.07 -4.28
N SER A 301 3.51 -8.57 -5.53
CA SER A 301 2.51 -9.54 -5.99
C SER A 301 2.42 -10.81 -5.15
N HIS A 302 3.50 -11.21 -4.49
CA HIS A 302 3.54 -12.34 -3.54
C HIS A 302 2.58 -12.18 -2.35
N LEU A 303 2.16 -10.94 -2.03
CA LEU A 303 1.14 -10.69 -1.01
C LEU A 303 -0.24 -11.18 -1.42
N ALA A 304 -0.55 -11.29 -2.72
CA ALA A 304 -1.83 -11.80 -3.20
C ALA A 304 -2.02 -13.27 -2.84
N ASP A 305 -1.02 -14.12 -3.06
CA ASP A 305 -1.07 -15.54 -2.72
C ASP A 305 -1.34 -15.73 -1.22
N ARG A 306 -0.64 -14.94 -0.40
CA ARG A 306 -0.82 -14.93 1.05
C ARG A 306 -2.23 -14.48 1.44
N ALA A 307 -2.71 -13.38 0.85
CA ALA A 307 -4.05 -12.86 1.13
C ALA A 307 -5.13 -13.88 0.74
N ALA A 308 -5.03 -14.46 -0.46
CA ALA A 308 -5.93 -15.49 -0.94
C ALA A 308 -5.96 -16.72 -0.02
N MET A 309 -4.79 -17.20 0.44
CA MET A 309 -4.72 -18.30 1.42
C MET A 309 -5.44 -17.96 2.74
N ARG A 310 -5.32 -16.71 3.22
CA ARG A 310 -6.00 -16.24 4.44
C ARG A 310 -7.51 -16.14 4.23
N CYS A 311 -7.94 -15.54 3.12
CA CYS A 311 -9.35 -15.45 2.72
C CYS A 311 -9.99 -16.84 2.59
N GLN A 312 -9.28 -17.83 2.05
CA GLN A 312 -9.77 -19.21 1.96
C GLN A 312 -9.84 -19.92 3.32
N ALA A 313 -8.90 -19.64 4.22
CA ALA A 313 -8.86 -20.27 5.54
C ALA A 313 -9.96 -19.74 6.47
N PHE A 314 -10.25 -18.44 6.41
CA PHE A 314 -11.21 -17.80 7.31
C PHE A 314 -12.64 -17.96 6.79
N GLY A 315 -13.44 -18.76 7.52
CA GLY A 315 -14.84 -18.98 7.22
C GLY A 315 -15.77 -17.92 7.83
N GLY A 316 -16.99 -17.82 7.31
CA GLY A 316 -18.07 -17.04 7.94
C GLY A 316 -18.25 -15.57 7.49
N SER A 317 -19.20 -14.90 8.13
CA SER A 317 -19.66 -13.53 7.84
C SER A 317 -18.58 -12.46 8.01
N GLN A 318 -18.82 -11.27 7.43
CA GLN A 318 -17.89 -10.14 7.41
C GLN A 318 -17.22 -9.90 8.77
N ASN A 319 -15.94 -10.22 8.86
CA ASN A 319 -15.11 -9.95 10.03
C ASN A 319 -13.93 -9.03 9.62
N PRO A 320 -13.39 -8.21 10.55
CA PRO A 320 -12.34 -7.25 10.21
C PRO A 320 -11.05 -7.87 9.67
N VAL A 321 -10.71 -9.09 10.10
CA VAL A 321 -9.53 -9.81 9.60
C VAL A 321 -9.68 -10.20 8.13
N LEU A 322 -10.84 -10.74 7.75
CA LEU A 322 -11.17 -11.05 6.37
C LEU A 322 -11.22 -9.76 5.53
N ARG A 323 -11.83 -8.69 6.06
CA ARG A 323 -11.84 -7.35 5.41
C ARG A 323 -10.41 -6.86 5.10
N LEU A 324 -9.48 -6.97 6.04
CA LEU A 324 -8.07 -6.61 5.84
C LEU A 324 -7.46 -7.41 4.69
N TRP A 325 -7.56 -8.75 4.72
CA TRP A 325 -6.90 -9.59 3.72
C TRP A 325 -7.55 -9.48 2.34
N THR A 326 -8.87 -9.34 2.25
CA THR A 326 -9.55 -9.03 0.98
C THR A 326 -9.05 -7.70 0.41
N ALA A 327 -8.90 -6.66 1.25
CA ALA A 327 -8.36 -5.38 0.78
C ALA A 327 -6.89 -5.47 0.31
N VAL A 328 -6.08 -6.32 0.93
CA VAL A 328 -4.70 -6.61 0.46
C VAL A 328 -4.73 -7.33 -0.89
N GLU A 329 -5.56 -8.37 -1.02
CA GLU A 329 -5.72 -9.12 -2.27
C GLU A 329 -6.14 -8.20 -3.41
N ASP A 330 -7.21 -7.42 -3.20
CA ASP A 330 -7.73 -6.45 -4.17
C ASP A 330 -6.69 -5.40 -4.57
N ALA A 331 -5.91 -4.89 -3.60
CA ALA A 331 -4.90 -3.89 -3.86
C ALA A 331 -3.75 -4.42 -4.72
N VAL A 332 -3.32 -5.66 -4.48
CA VAL A 332 -2.22 -6.32 -5.20
C VAL A 332 -2.66 -6.73 -6.61
N VAL A 333 -3.85 -7.33 -6.74
CA VAL A 333 -4.45 -7.61 -8.07
C VAL A 333 -4.62 -6.30 -8.83
N GLY A 334 -5.09 -5.27 -8.15
CA GLY A 334 -5.17 -3.91 -8.66
C GLY A 334 -3.81 -3.41 -9.16
N ALA A 335 -2.71 -3.66 -8.43
CA ALA A 335 -1.34 -3.31 -8.83
C ALA A 335 -0.83 -4.07 -10.06
N MET A 336 -1.16 -5.36 -10.16
CA MET A 336 -0.80 -6.21 -11.31
C MET A 336 -1.52 -5.77 -12.58
N MET A 337 -2.84 -5.52 -12.51
CA MET A 337 -3.61 -4.99 -13.65
C MET A 337 -3.06 -3.64 -14.10
N ARG A 338 -2.69 -2.82 -13.13
CA ARG A 338 -2.04 -1.54 -13.30
C ARG A 338 -0.72 -1.67 -14.10
N GLU A 339 0.15 -2.65 -13.85
CA GLU A 339 1.47 -2.81 -14.51
C GLU A 339 1.43 -3.63 -15.80
N ALA A 340 0.57 -4.64 -15.90
CA ALA A 340 0.45 -5.55 -17.04
C ALA A 340 -0.11 -4.89 -18.32
N GLU A 341 -0.62 -3.66 -18.22
CA GLU A 341 -1.14 -2.88 -19.34
C GLU A 341 -0.09 -1.88 -19.84
N PRO A 342 0.43 -1.99 -21.09
CA PRO A 342 1.26 -0.94 -21.66
C PRO A 342 0.39 0.30 -21.91
N ALA A 343 0.66 1.37 -21.14
CA ALA A 343 0.09 2.72 -21.32
C ALA A 343 -1.40 2.90 -21.01
N VAL A 344 -1.91 2.27 -19.96
CA VAL A 344 -3.23 2.55 -19.40
C VAL A 344 -3.08 2.94 -17.95
N ARG A 345 -3.77 3.99 -17.53
CA ARG A 345 -4.40 4.09 -16.21
C ARG A 345 -5.21 5.40 -16.13
N PRO A 346 -6.25 5.49 -15.27
CA PRO A 346 -6.65 4.49 -14.26
C PRO A 346 -8.16 4.29 -14.04
N ALA A 347 -8.46 3.20 -13.32
CA ALA A 347 -9.71 2.89 -12.66
C ALA A 347 -10.31 4.10 -11.88
N ALA A 348 -11.65 4.15 -11.90
CA ALA A 348 -12.52 5.25 -11.51
C ALA A 348 -12.26 5.97 -10.18
N ARG A 349 -11.44 5.43 -9.26
CA ARG A 349 -11.10 6.09 -7.98
C ARG A 349 -9.93 7.06 -8.06
N LEU A 350 -9.09 7.03 -9.11
CA LEU A 350 -8.05 8.05 -9.29
C LEU A 350 -8.58 9.38 -9.86
N VAL A 351 -9.76 9.38 -10.48
CA VAL A 351 -10.37 10.61 -11.01
C VAL A 351 -10.66 11.60 -9.89
N ASP A 352 -11.01 11.11 -8.70
CA ASP A 352 -11.21 11.91 -7.50
C ASP A 352 -9.92 12.58 -6.97
N SER A 353 -8.74 12.13 -7.43
CA SER A 353 -7.44 12.63 -6.98
C SER A 353 -6.68 13.45 -8.03
N ILE A 354 -7.11 13.43 -9.29
CA ILE A 354 -6.41 14.09 -10.42
C ILE A 354 -7.20 15.30 -10.96
N ILE A 355 -8.52 15.35 -10.79
CA ILE A 355 -9.34 16.50 -11.23
C ILE A 355 -9.59 17.41 -10.01
N PRO A 356 -9.28 18.71 -10.08
CA PRO A 356 -9.54 19.67 -8.99
C PRO A 356 -10.99 19.57 -8.48
N ALA A 357 -11.15 19.75 -7.16
CA ALA A 357 -12.41 19.55 -6.43
C ALA A 357 -13.48 20.63 -6.69
N GLU A 358 -13.51 21.25 -7.87
CA GLU A 358 -14.45 22.32 -8.17
C GLU A 358 -15.84 21.79 -8.57
N PRO A 359 -16.94 22.42 -8.09
CA PRO A 359 -18.31 21.93 -8.27
C PRO A 359 -18.81 21.85 -9.72
N ARG A 360 -18.25 22.65 -10.63
CA ARG A 360 -18.79 22.86 -12.00
C ARG A 360 -18.58 21.68 -12.96
N TRP A 361 -17.57 20.86 -12.75
CA TRP A 361 -17.28 19.69 -13.60
C TRP A 361 -18.00 18.40 -13.18
N ARG A 362 -18.87 18.47 -12.16
CA ARG A 362 -19.56 17.30 -11.58
C ARG A 362 -20.38 16.50 -12.58
N GLN A 363 -21.02 17.14 -13.55
CA GLN A 363 -21.91 16.45 -14.48
C GLN A 363 -21.16 15.55 -15.48
N TRP A 364 -19.87 15.79 -15.67
CA TRP A 364 -19.00 15.02 -16.56
C TRP A 364 -18.25 13.89 -15.84
N ARG A 365 -18.27 13.86 -14.50
CA ARG A 365 -17.60 12.84 -13.66
C ARG A 365 -18.12 11.42 -13.89
N ALA A 366 -19.40 11.26 -14.21
CA ALA A 366 -20.08 9.97 -14.11
C ALA A 366 -20.14 9.16 -15.42
N ARG A 367 -19.63 9.68 -16.55
CA ARG A 367 -19.88 9.08 -17.88
C ARG A 367 -18.66 8.57 -18.66
N PRO A 368 -17.46 9.17 -18.58
CA PRO A 368 -16.29 8.63 -19.27
C PRO A 368 -15.77 7.33 -18.65
N ALA A 369 -16.00 7.14 -17.34
CA ALA A 369 -15.57 5.95 -16.58
C ALA A 369 -16.21 4.63 -17.05
N THR A 370 -17.23 4.71 -17.92
CA THR A 370 -17.97 3.55 -18.39
C THR A 370 -17.55 3.14 -19.82
N LEU A 371 -16.70 3.92 -20.53
CA LEU A 371 -16.60 3.86 -22.00
C LEU A 371 -15.18 3.80 -22.57
N ALA A 372 -14.38 2.82 -22.14
CA ALA A 372 -13.10 2.55 -22.81
C ALA A 372 -12.98 1.06 -23.14
N LYS A 373 -13.59 0.65 -24.25
CA LYS A 373 -13.18 -0.55 -24.99
C LYS A 373 -12.71 -0.15 -26.38
N GLY A 374 -11.56 -0.68 -26.75
CA GLY A 374 -11.11 -0.89 -28.12
C GLY A 374 -11.01 0.35 -29.02
N ALA A 375 -9.78 0.74 -29.33
CA ALA A 375 -9.48 1.35 -30.63
C ALA A 375 -8.13 0.81 -31.10
N SER A 376 -7.91 0.77 -32.42
CA SER A 376 -6.57 0.45 -32.92
C SER A 376 -5.57 1.46 -32.37
N THR A 377 -4.35 1.01 -32.07
CA THR A 377 -3.27 1.86 -31.53
C THR A 377 -3.10 3.15 -32.35
N SER A 378 -3.31 3.08 -33.66
CA SER A 378 -3.25 4.22 -34.57
C SER A 378 -4.33 5.29 -34.31
N VAL A 379 -5.55 4.92 -33.93
CA VAL A 379 -6.62 5.88 -33.59
C VAL A 379 -6.33 6.54 -32.24
N ALA A 380 -5.85 5.78 -31.25
CA ALA A 380 -5.50 6.31 -29.93
C ALA A 380 -4.27 7.26 -30.00
N GLU A 381 -3.24 6.89 -30.76
CA GLU A 381 -2.07 7.74 -31.02
C GLU A 381 -2.47 9.02 -31.75
N TRP A 382 -3.37 8.92 -32.73
CA TRP A 382 -3.89 10.07 -33.45
C TRP A 382 -4.67 11.01 -32.53
N VAL A 383 -5.58 10.51 -31.70
CA VAL A 383 -6.35 11.34 -30.75
C VAL A 383 -5.39 12.04 -29.77
N ARG A 384 -4.39 11.32 -29.26
CA ARG A 384 -3.40 11.90 -28.34
C ARG A 384 -2.58 13.00 -29.01
N ALA A 385 -1.99 12.74 -30.18
CA ALA A 385 -1.23 13.73 -30.93
C ALA A 385 -2.06 14.97 -31.29
N THR A 386 -3.35 14.76 -31.56
CA THR A 386 -4.31 15.80 -31.90
C THR A 386 -4.65 16.68 -30.70
N LEU A 387 -4.94 16.08 -29.54
CA LEU A 387 -5.17 16.82 -28.30
C LEU A 387 -3.90 17.54 -27.86
N ASP A 388 -2.73 16.91 -27.99
CA ASP A 388 -1.41 17.50 -27.67
C ASP A 388 -1.09 18.69 -28.58
N GLY A 389 -1.68 18.77 -29.78
CA GLY A 389 -1.55 19.88 -30.72
C GLY A 389 -2.37 21.13 -30.35
N LEU A 390 -3.32 21.03 -29.41
CA LEU A 390 -4.17 22.16 -29.01
C LEU A 390 -3.40 23.23 -28.22
N ARG A 391 -3.64 24.50 -28.51
CA ARG A 391 -2.90 25.65 -27.98
C ARG A 391 -3.86 26.78 -27.66
N VAL A 392 -3.58 27.52 -26.59
CA VAL A 392 -4.26 28.79 -26.30
C VAL A 392 -3.41 29.91 -26.88
N ALA A 393 -4.01 30.72 -27.76
CA ALA A 393 -3.38 31.83 -28.43
C ALA A 393 -4.20 33.11 -28.25
N ARG A 394 -3.55 34.26 -28.34
CA ARG A 394 -4.28 35.53 -28.46
C ARG A 394 -4.80 35.66 -29.90
N PRO A 395 -5.95 36.31 -30.11
CA PRO A 395 -6.45 36.59 -31.45
C PRO A 395 -5.39 37.32 -32.26
N ALA A 396 -5.30 37.01 -33.55
CA ALA A 396 -4.45 37.79 -34.45
C ALA A 396 -4.96 39.25 -34.48
N PRO A 397 -4.07 40.26 -34.37
CA PRO A 397 -4.50 41.65 -34.38
C PRO A 397 -5.15 42.00 -35.73
N VAL A 398 -6.43 42.38 -35.71
CA VAL A 398 -7.13 42.89 -36.89
C VAL A 398 -6.60 44.30 -37.19
N MET A 399 -6.18 44.55 -38.43
CA MET A 399 -5.65 45.87 -38.82
C MET A 399 -6.67 46.98 -38.52
N GLY A 400 -6.28 47.93 -37.67
CA GLY A 400 -7.03 49.17 -37.41
C GLY A 400 -7.81 49.24 -36.10
N ALA A 401 -7.81 48.20 -35.27
CA ALA A 401 -8.46 48.23 -33.96
C ALA A 401 -7.44 48.37 -32.81
N SER A 402 -7.61 49.38 -31.96
CA SER A 402 -6.96 49.47 -30.65
C SER A 402 -7.39 48.27 -29.80
N ALA A 403 -6.47 47.40 -29.41
CA ALA A 403 -6.80 46.20 -28.64
C ALA A 403 -7.46 46.59 -27.30
N PRO A 404 -8.70 46.13 -27.00
CA PRO A 404 -9.26 46.28 -25.66
C PRO A 404 -8.38 45.53 -24.64
N SER A 405 -8.38 45.98 -23.39
CA SER A 405 -7.50 45.47 -22.32
C SER A 405 -7.75 44.01 -21.94
N ALA A 406 -8.90 43.45 -22.34
CA ALA A 406 -9.24 42.04 -22.26
C ALA A 406 -9.71 41.59 -23.65
N GLN A 407 -8.86 40.88 -24.39
CA GLN A 407 -9.26 40.21 -25.63
C GLN A 407 -9.59 38.75 -25.31
N PRO A 408 -10.68 38.19 -25.86
CA PRO A 408 -10.99 36.77 -25.72
C PRO A 408 -9.81 35.95 -26.25
N MET A 409 -9.45 34.90 -25.52
CA MET A 409 -8.40 33.97 -25.90
C MET A 409 -8.96 32.94 -26.88
N GLU A 410 -8.15 32.47 -27.83
CA GLU A 410 -8.57 31.47 -28.81
C GLU A 410 -7.92 30.13 -28.52
N VAL A 411 -8.74 29.09 -28.44
CA VAL A 411 -8.27 27.71 -28.51
C VAL A 411 -8.05 27.38 -29.98
N ARG A 412 -6.81 27.07 -30.32
CA ARG A 412 -6.38 26.72 -31.67
C ARG A 412 -5.80 25.33 -31.74
N GLY A 413 -6.04 24.64 -32.84
CA GLY A 413 -5.40 23.36 -33.10
C GLY A 413 -5.93 22.72 -34.38
N LEU A 414 -5.04 22.03 -35.06
CA LEU A 414 -5.38 21.24 -36.25
C LEU A 414 -5.38 19.75 -35.89
N PRO A 415 -6.26 18.95 -36.52
CA PRO A 415 -6.20 17.51 -36.39
C PRO A 415 -4.82 17.00 -36.84
N ALA A 416 -4.27 16.00 -36.15
CA ALA A 416 -3.05 15.35 -36.62
C ALA A 416 -3.28 14.70 -38.01
N PRO A 417 -2.24 14.44 -38.80
CA PRO A 417 -2.39 13.79 -40.11
C PRO A 417 -3.10 12.44 -40.00
N ASN A 418 -3.85 12.04 -41.04
CA ASN A 418 -4.60 10.77 -41.12
C ASN A 418 -5.74 10.65 -40.11
N ALA A 419 -6.53 11.72 -39.96
CA ALA A 419 -7.73 11.71 -39.11
C ALA A 419 -8.70 10.57 -39.50
N PRO A 420 -9.17 9.77 -38.52
CA PRO A 420 -10.21 8.78 -38.77
C PRO A 420 -11.47 9.49 -39.29
N GLY A 421 -12.11 8.90 -40.31
CA GLY A 421 -13.23 9.53 -41.03
C GLY A 421 -14.49 9.82 -40.19
N PHE A 422 -14.54 9.32 -38.94
CA PHE A 422 -15.65 9.50 -38.02
C PHE A 422 -15.17 10.07 -36.69
N CYS A 423 -14.80 11.35 -36.70
CA CYS A 423 -14.38 12.12 -35.53
C CYS A 423 -15.41 13.21 -35.19
N ARG A 424 -15.63 13.44 -33.90
CA ARG A 424 -16.46 14.52 -33.37
C ARG A 424 -15.73 15.21 -32.22
N VAL A 425 -15.83 16.54 -32.16
CA VAL A 425 -15.17 17.37 -31.15
C VAL A 425 -16.20 18.22 -30.45
N PHE A 426 -16.14 18.25 -29.13
CA PHE A 426 -17.00 19.03 -28.26
C PHE A 426 -16.18 19.92 -27.35
N VAL A 427 -16.72 21.08 -27.02
CA VAL A 427 -16.13 22.03 -26.09
C VAL A 427 -17.12 22.30 -24.99
N ALA A 428 -16.71 22.13 -23.73
CA ALA A 428 -17.50 22.46 -22.56
C ALA A 428 -16.81 23.57 -21.76
N ASP A 429 -17.57 24.61 -21.45
CA ASP A 429 -17.19 25.76 -20.64
C ASP A 429 -18.37 26.18 -19.75
N ASP A 430 -18.24 27.30 -19.04
CA ASP A 430 -19.25 27.76 -18.10
C ASP A 430 -20.56 28.17 -18.81
N ASP A 431 -20.49 28.63 -20.07
CA ASP A 431 -21.63 29.00 -20.90
C ASP A 431 -22.27 27.81 -21.63
N ASN A 432 -21.49 26.76 -21.90
CA ASN A 432 -21.87 25.56 -22.63
C ASN A 432 -21.56 24.32 -21.80
N PRO A 433 -22.16 24.18 -20.60
CA PRO A 433 -21.80 23.14 -19.65
C PRO A 433 -22.10 21.74 -20.19
N ASP A 434 -23.03 21.59 -21.15
CA ASP A 434 -23.45 20.34 -21.79
C ASP A 434 -22.64 19.97 -23.05
N GLY A 435 -21.63 20.76 -23.38
CA GLY A 435 -20.72 20.53 -24.49
C GLY A 435 -21.29 20.96 -25.84
N HIS A 436 -20.66 21.96 -26.46
CA HIS A 436 -20.97 22.43 -27.80
C HIS A 436 -20.16 21.66 -28.85
N GLU A 437 -20.80 21.18 -29.92
CA GLU A 437 -20.09 20.45 -30.98
C GLU A 437 -19.37 21.42 -31.94
N VAL A 438 -18.05 21.32 -31.99
CA VAL A 438 -17.17 22.14 -32.85
C VAL A 438 -16.49 21.33 -33.95
N SER A 439 -16.93 20.10 -34.21
CA SER A 439 -16.34 19.17 -35.18
C SER A 439 -16.04 19.80 -36.55
N LYS A 440 -16.85 20.75 -37.02
CA LYS A 440 -16.67 21.45 -38.31
C LYS A 440 -15.46 22.40 -38.32
N HIS A 441 -15.17 23.02 -37.18
CA HIS A 441 -14.03 23.91 -36.97
C HIS A 441 -12.73 23.14 -36.73
N PHE A 442 -12.82 21.81 -36.67
CA PHE A 442 -11.68 20.92 -36.52
C PHE A 442 -11.41 20.09 -37.77
N THR A 443 -11.58 20.74 -38.92
CA THR A 443 -11.22 20.21 -40.23
C THR A 443 -10.00 20.97 -40.71
N GLY A 444 -9.06 20.32 -41.41
CA GLY A 444 -7.66 20.79 -41.61
C GLY A 444 -7.42 22.14 -42.31
N CYS A 445 -8.43 22.98 -42.45
CA CYS A 445 -8.40 24.29 -43.09
C CYS A 445 -8.55 25.46 -42.10
N ASP A 446 -9.34 25.32 -41.04
CA ASP A 446 -9.55 26.36 -40.03
C ASP A 446 -9.07 25.82 -38.68
N GLY A 447 -8.06 26.47 -38.11
CA GLY A 447 -7.42 26.05 -36.85
C GLY A 447 -8.03 26.69 -35.60
N ASP A 448 -9.09 27.48 -35.74
CA ASP A 448 -9.74 28.22 -34.65
C ASP A 448 -10.95 27.43 -34.15
N LEU A 449 -10.84 26.87 -32.95
CA LEU A 449 -11.81 25.93 -32.39
C LEU A 449 -12.86 26.58 -31.51
N TRP A 450 -12.43 27.50 -30.66
CA TRP A 450 -13.26 28.09 -29.62
C TRP A 450 -12.69 29.42 -29.11
N GLN A 451 -13.58 30.30 -28.64
CA GLN A 451 -13.20 31.53 -27.95
C GLN A 451 -13.49 31.37 -26.46
N MET A 452 -12.52 31.72 -25.64
CA MET A 452 -12.54 31.62 -24.18
C MET A 452 -12.39 33.02 -23.61
N ASP A 453 -13.19 33.38 -22.62
CA ASP A 453 -13.01 34.64 -21.90
C ASP A 453 -11.70 34.56 -21.07
N PRO A 454 -10.85 35.59 -21.06
CA PRO A 454 -9.72 35.65 -20.12
C PRO A 454 -10.13 35.53 -18.64
N GLU A 455 -11.39 35.80 -18.29
CA GLU A 455 -11.94 35.59 -16.95
C GLU A 455 -12.46 34.15 -16.71
N ASP A 456 -12.60 33.33 -17.75
CA ASP A 456 -13.01 31.93 -17.62
C ASP A 456 -11.94 31.13 -16.86
N GLU A 457 -12.38 30.27 -15.96
CA GLU A 457 -11.46 29.42 -15.22
C GLU A 457 -10.86 28.29 -16.09
N GLY A 458 -11.43 28.02 -17.29
CA GLY A 458 -10.89 27.08 -18.28
C GLY A 458 -11.94 26.41 -19.16
N VAL A 459 -11.48 25.80 -20.25
CA VAL A 459 -12.30 25.12 -21.26
C VAL A 459 -11.90 23.65 -21.38
N LEU A 460 -12.87 22.75 -21.41
CA LEU A 460 -12.66 21.32 -21.62
C LEU A 460 -12.96 20.93 -23.08
N VAL A 461 -11.94 20.48 -23.81
CA VAL A 461 -12.09 19.93 -25.16
C VAL A 461 -12.21 18.41 -25.10
N ILE A 462 -13.23 17.86 -25.71
CA ILE A 462 -13.56 16.43 -25.72
C ILE A 462 -13.58 15.96 -27.18
N LEU A 463 -12.73 14.98 -27.50
CA LEU A 463 -12.62 14.42 -28.83
C LEU A 463 -13.04 12.95 -28.83
N VAL A 464 -13.94 12.59 -29.74
CA VAL A 464 -14.50 11.24 -29.89
C VAL A 464 -14.22 10.78 -31.32
N ALA A 465 -13.52 9.66 -31.50
CA ALA A 465 -13.13 9.17 -32.82
C ALA A 465 -13.30 7.66 -32.94
N GLY A 466 -13.77 7.17 -34.09
CA GLY A 466 -13.95 5.73 -34.30
C GLY A 466 -13.78 5.29 -35.74
N LEU A 467 -13.82 3.96 -35.93
CA LEU A 467 -13.66 3.34 -37.25
C LEU A 467 -14.98 3.31 -38.06
N ARG A 468 -16.13 3.57 -37.43
CA ARG A 468 -17.46 3.70 -38.06
C ARG A 468 -18.21 4.96 -37.55
N PRO A 469 -19.24 5.46 -38.25
CA PRO A 469 -19.95 6.70 -37.88
C PRO A 469 -20.44 6.70 -36.42
N ILE A 470 -20.23 7.80 -35.69
CA ILE A 470 -20.62 7.94 -34.28
C ILE A 470 -21.96 8.68 -34.19
N LEU A 471 -22.99 7.99 -33.69
CA LEU A 471 -24.37 8.47 -33.70
C LEU A 471 -24.68 9.28 -32.44
N GLY A 472 -25.63 10.22 -32.55
CA GLY A 472 -26.11 11.05 -31.43
C GLY A 472 -26.18 12.54 -31.77
N ALA A 473 -27.18 13.25 -31.26
CA ALA A 473 -27.41 14.67 -31.58
C ALA A 473 -26.59 15.65 -30.72
N GLY A 474 -26.01 15.20 -29.60
CA GLY A 474 -25.19 16.02 -28.71
C GLY A 474 -24.24 15.15 -27.90
N LEU A 475 -23.32 15.78 -27.14
CA LEU A 475 -22.20 15.10 -26.48
C LEU A 475 -22.64 13.89 -25.64
N ASN A 476 -23.71 14.05 -24.86
CA ASN A 476 -24.24 12.96 -24.03
C ASN A 476 -24.70 11.73 -24.84
N ALA A 477 -25.40 11.95 -25.96
CA ALA A 477 -25.84 10.87 -26.84
C ALA A 477 -24.68 10.22 -27.60
N VAL A 478 -23.66 11.02 -27.93
CA VAL A 478 -22.44 10.56 -28.60
C VAL A 478 -21.59 9.70 -27.68
N LEU A 479 -21.41 10.11 -26.42
CA LEU A 479 -20.75 9.29 -25.42
C LEU A 479 -21.55 8.00 -25.18
N ALA A 480 -22.87 8.08 -25.03
CA ALA A 480 -23.70 6.87 -24.92
C ALA A 480 -23.59 5.92 -26.13
N ASN A 481 -23.38 6.43 -27.35
CA ASN A 481 -23.13 5.58 -28.51
C ASN A 481 -21.70 5.01 -28.55
N ALA A 482 -20.69 5.81 -28.16
CA ALA A 482 -19.30 5.38 -28.05
C ALA A 482 -19.14 4.25 -27.01
N ALA A 483 -19.99 4.27 -25.99
CA ALA A 483 -20.04 3.32 -24.91
C ALA A 483 -20.14 1.85 -25.29
N GLU A 484 -20.99 1.62 -26.28
CA GLU A 484 -21.44 0.30 -26.69
C GLU A 484 -20.51 -0.28 -27.77
N ARG A 485 -19.38 0.38 -28.02
CA ARG A 485 -18.57 0.18 -29.22
C ARG A 485 -17.09 0.06 -28.92
N ASP A 486 -16.55 -1.10 -29.27
CA ASP A 486 -15.13 -1.45 -29.15
C ASP A 486 -14.25 -0.88 -30.28
N ASP A 487 -14.75 0.13 -31.01
CA ASP A 487 -14.06 0.77 -32.13
C ASP A 487 -13.97 2.30 -31.97
N VAL A 488 -14.31 2.84 -30.80
CA VAL A 488 -14.41 4.27 -30.52
C VAL A 488 -13.48 4.65 -29.37
N PHE A 489 -12.68 5.67 -29.59
CA PHE A 489 -11.78 6.27 -28.62
C PHE A 489 -12.26 7.65 -28.21
N VAL A 490 -12.18 7.96 -26.91
CA VAL A 490 -12.52 9.27 -26.34
C VAL A 490 -11.28 9.82 -25.64
N GLY A 491 -10.91 11.06 -25.99
CA GLY A 491 -9.86 11.80 -25.31
C GLY A 491 -10.37 13.16 -24.84
N MET A 492 -9.75 13.70 -23.80
CA MET A 492 -10.12 15.00 -23.23
C MET A 492 -8.88 15.82 -22.90
N ARG A 493 -8.96 17.15 -23.03
CA ARG A 493 -7.91 18.07 -22.62
C ARG A 493 -8.52 19.36 -22.07
N GLU A 494 -8.11 19.73 -20.86
CA GLU A 494 -8.42 21.03 -20.27
C GLU A 494 -7.39 22.07 -20.74
N LEU A 495 -7.88 23.26 -21.08
CA LEU A 495 -7.08 24.40 -21.48
C LEU A 495 -7.46 25.61 -20.63
N GLN A 496 -6.46 26.30 -20.09
CA GLN A 496 -6.66 27.47 -19.24
C GLN A 496 -6.16 28.74 -19.94
N PRO A 497 -6.76 29.92 -19.69
CA PRO A 497 -6.28 31.18 -20.27
C PRO A 497 -4.82 31.49 -19.95
N THR A 498 -4.32 30.98 -18.82
CA THR A 498 -2.92 31.13 -18.38
C THR A 498 -1.91 30.35 -19.21
N GLN A 499 -2.36 29.38 -20.02
CA GLN A 499 -1.51 28.50 -20.83
C GLN A 499 -1.12 29.11 -22.19
N VAL A 500 -1.12 30.43 -22.32
CA VAL A 500 -0.81 31.13 -23.57
C VAL A 500 0.55 30.70 -24.11
N THR A 501 0.53 30.00 -25.24
CA THR A 501 1.77 29.66 -25.94
C THR A 501 2.25 30.85 -26.76
N LYS A 502 3.52 31.25 -26.58
CA LYS A 502 4.14 32.29 -27.42
C LYS A 502 4.10 31.83 -28.88
N ALA A 503 3.56 32.65 -29.77
CA ALA A 503 3.61 32.39 -31.19
C ALA A 503 5.08 32.25 -31.64
N SER A 504 5.47 31.04 -32.05
CA SER A 504 6.68 30.82 -32.83
C SER A 504 6.52 31.62 -34.13
N ARG A 505 7.45 32.54 -34.41
CA ARG A 505 7.50 33.24 -35.70
C ARG A 505 7.84 32.30 -36.84
#